data_AF-A0A091UCP2-F1
#
_entry.id   AF-A0A091UCP2-F1
#
_cell.length_a   1.000
_cell.length_b   1.000
_cell.length_c   1.000
_cell.angle_alpha   90.00
_cell.angle_beta   90.00
_cell.angle_gamma   90.00
#
_symmetry.space_group_name_H-M   'P 1'
#
loop_
_entity.id
_entity.type
_entity.pdbx_description
1 polymer ?
#
loop_
_entity_poly.entity_id
_entity_poly.type
_entity_poly.pdbx_seq_one_letter_code
_entity_poly.pdbx_strand_id
1 'polypeptide(L)'
;MAEGSAVTDRERLLRRVQELEEEVKRLQEKLREDKEGGGGREAPSAPGKAKKRQQRPFDFGAYGRRHVALKIAYLGWGYQGFASQENTSNTIEEKLFEALKKTRLVDDRQTSNYHRCGRTDKGVSAFGQV
;
A
#
# COMPACT_ATOMS: atom_id res chain seq x y z
N MET A 1 -36.56 -12.91 -30.72
CA MET A 1 -35.21 -13.03 -31.29
C MET A 1 -34.25 -12.25 -30.41
N ALA A 2 -33.60 -12.88 -29.43
CA ALA A 2 -32.74 -12.20 -28.45
C ALA A 2 -31.54 -13.07 -28.00
N GLU A 3 -30.98 -13.89 -28.89
CA GLU A 3 -29.84 -14.77 -28.58
C GLU A 3 -28.51 -14.34 -29.25
N GLY A 4 -28.49 -13.21 -29.97
CA GLY A 4 -27.33 -12.77 -30.75
C GLY A 4 -26.29 -11.90 -30.01
N SER A 5 -26.57 -11.41 -28.80
CA SER A 5 -25.71 -10.42 -28.12
C SER A 5 -24.63 -11.06 -27.21
N ALA A 6 -24.98 -12.11 -26.44
CA ALA A 6 -24.06 -12.71 -25.46
C ALA A 6 -22.85 -13.42 -26.08
N VAL A 7 -22.98 -13.90 -27.32
CA VAL A 7 -21.89 -14.57 -28.06
C VAL A 7 -20.78 -13.56 -28.41
N THR A 8 -21.15 -12.35 -28.79
CA THR A 8 -20.20 -11.28 -29.17
C THR A 8 -19.39 -10.76 -27.98
N ASP A 9 -20.00 -10.68 -26.80
CA ASP A 9 -19.32 -10.26 -25.57
C ASP A 9 -18.33 -11.32 -25.08
N ARG A 10 -18.70 -12.60 -25.15
CA ARG A 10 -17.81 -13.71 -24.81
C ARG A 10 -16.59 -13.73 -25.74
N GLU A 11 -16.79 -13.59 -27.04
CA GLU A 11 -15.69 -13.57 -28.01
C GLU A 11 -14.77 -12.36 -27.82
N ARG A 12 -15.34 -11.18 -27.52
CA ARG A 12 -14.57 -9.98 -27.20
C ARG A 12 -13.73 -10.15 -25.93
N LEU A 13 -14.30 -10.76 -24.90
CA LEU A 13 -13.59 -11.04 -23.65
C LEU A 13 -12.47 -12.04 -23.86
N LEU A 14 -12.69 -13.09 -24.65
CA LEU A 14 -11.65 -14.08 -24.97
C LEU A 14 -10.50 -13.45 -25.76
N ARG A 15 -10.77 -12.58 -26.74
CA ARG A 15 -9.72 -11.81 -27.44
C ARG A 15 -8.94 -10.93 -26.48
N ARG A 16 -9.64 -10.25 -25.56
CA ARG A 16 -8.97 -9.37 -24.59
C ARG A 16 -8.09 -10.14 -23.61
N VAL A 17 -8.50 -11.33 -23.20
CA VAL A 17 -7.69 -12.21 -22.35
C VAL A 17 -6.42 -12.64 -23.08
N GLN A 18 -6.53 -13.06 -24.35
CA GLN A 18 -5.35 -13.43 -25.15
C GLN A 18 -4.37 -12.27 -25.32
N GLU A 19 -4.85 -11.06 -25.63
CA GLU A 19 -4.00 -9.86 -25.72
C GLU A 19 -3.25 -9.59 -24.40
N LEU A 20 -3.95 -9.69 -23.26
CA LEU A 20 -3.36 -9.44 -21.94
C LEU A 20 -2.34 -10.52 -21.57
N GLU A 21 -2.60 -11.79 -21.91
CA GLU A 21 -1.65 -12.89 -21.69
C GLU A 21 -0.35 -12.69 -22.48
N GLU A 22 -0.45 -12.23 -23.74
CA GLU A 22 0.73 -11.88 -24.55
C GLU A 22 1.51 -10.71 -23.98
N GLU A 23 0.83 -9.66 -23.54
CA GLU A 23 1.46 -8.46 -22.98
C GLU A 23 2.21 -8.77 -21.68
N VAL A 24 1.60 -9.57 -20.80
CA VAL A 24 2.24 -10.05 -19.56
C VAL A 24 3.50 -10.85 -19.88
N LYS A 25 3.45 -11.75 -20.87
CA LYS A 25 4.61 -12.54 -21.27
C LYS A 25 5.76 -11.66 -21.77
N ARG A 26 5.48 -10.66 -22.62
CA ARG A 26 6.50 -9.71 -23.11
C ARG A 26 7.11 -8.87 -21.99
N LEU A 27 6.30 -8.43 -21.03
CA LEU A 27 6.78 -7.66 -19.88
C LEU A 27 7.67 -8.51 -18.97
N GLN A 28 7.32 -9.79 -18.76
CA GLN A 28 8.14 -10.73 -17.99
C GLN A 28 9.50 -11.01 -18.66
N GLU A 29 9.52 -11.15 -19.98
CA GLU A 29 10.76 -11.31 -20.76
C GLU A 29 11.65 -10.07 -20.67
N LYS A 30 11.09 -8.86 -20.87
CA LYS A 30 11.84 -7.60 -20.68
C LYS A 30 12.40 -7.45 -19.28
N LEU A 31 11.63 -7.78 -18.25
CA LEU A 31 12.10 -7.71 -16.86
C LEU A 31 13.23 -8.71 -16.57
N ARG A 32 13.27 -9.82 -17.32
CA ARG A 32 14.32 -10.83 -17.24
C ARG A 32 15.56 -10.39 -18.00
N GLU A 33 15.40 -9.78 -19.18
CA GLU A 33 16.48 -9.16 -19.96
C GLU A 33 17.12 -7.99 -19.20
N ASP A 34 16.35 -7.15 -18.50
CA ASP A 34 16.89 -6.09 -17.64
C ASP A 34 17.67 -6.63 -16.43
N LYS A 35 17.32 -7.83 -15.96
CA LYS A 35 18.03 -8.53 -14.87
C LYS A 35 19.29 -9.25 -15.35
N GLU A 36 19.28 -9.82 -16.55
CA GLU A 36 20.41 -10.56 -17.15
C GLU A 36 21.38 -9.60 -17.89
N GLY A 37 20.91 -8.45 -18.38
CA GLY A 37 21.69 -7.38 -19.03
C GLY A 37 22.30 -6.35 -18.08
N GLY A 38 22.02 -6.43 -16.78
CA GLY A 38 22.59 -5.59 -15.72
C GLY A 38 24.03 -5.96 -15.30
N GLY A 39 24.80 -6.62 -16.17
CA GLY A 39 26.21 -6.89 -15.99
C GLY A 39 27.08 -5.74 -16.50
N GLY A 40 27.51 -4.86 -15.59
CA GLY A 40 28.77 -4.12 -15.68
C GLY A 40 28.89 -2.98 -16.71
N ARG A 41 28.46 -1.78 -16.32
CA ARG A 41 29.19 -0.54 -16.65
C ARG A 41 29.37 0.28 -15.38
N GLU A 42 30.38 -0.10 -14.60
CA GLU A 42 30.95 0.77 -13.58
C GLU A 42 31.64 1.94 -14.28
N ALA A 43 31.05 3.13 -14.20
CA ALA A 43 31.84 4.35 -14.24
C ALA A 43 32.77 4.35 -13.01
N PRO A 44 33.99 4.92 -13.08
CA PRO A 44 34.94 4.86 -11.96
C PRO A 44 34.45 5.76 -10.82
N SER A 45 33.57 5.23 -9.98
CA SER A 45 33.23 5.85 -8.71
C SER A 45 34.33 5.50 -7.72
N ALA A 46 35.02 6.53 -7.25
CA ALA A 46 36.00 6.51 -6.17
C ALA A 46 35.65 5.50 -5.04
N PRO A 47 36.64 4.90 -4.36
CA PRO A 47 36.41 3.90 -3.32
C PRO A 47 35.94 4.59 -2.03
N GLY A 48 34.70 5.06 -2.03
CA GLY A 48 33.97 5.47 -0.84
C GLY A 48 32.88 4.45 -0.58
N LYS A 49 33.20 3.36 0.13
CA LYS A 49 32.16 2.53 0.77
C LYS A 49 31.39 3.44 1.72
N ALA A 50 30.30 4.04 1.25
CA ALA A 50 29.34 4.70 2.08
C ALA A 50 28.70 3.62 2.96
N LYS A 51 29.31 3.36 4.12
CA LYS A 51 28.69 2.60 5.20
C LYS A 51 27.32 3.24 5.37
N LYS A 52 26.24 2.53 5.00
CA LYS A 52 24.87 2.91 5.36
C LYS A 52 24.93 3.13 6.86
N ARG A 53 24.93 4.40 7.28
CA ARG A 53 24.99 4.78 8.69
C ARG A 53 23.78 4.09 9.30
N GLN A 54 24.00 3.04 10.09
CA GLN A 54 22.92 2.37 10.79
C GLN A 54 22.26 3.47 11.61
N GLN A 55 21.06 3.88 11.20
CA GLN A 55 20.35 4.92 11.92
C GLN A 55 20.09 4.36 13.31
N ARG A 56 20.54 5.09 14.33
CA ARG A 56 20.31 4.71 15.72
C ARG A 56 18.80 4.50 15.92
N PRO A 57 18.37 3.47 16.66
CA PRO A 57 16.97 3.28 16.99
C PRO A 57 16.39 4.57 17.56
N PHE A 58 15.18 4.92 17.13
CA PHE A 58 14.48 6.07 17.70
C PHE A 58 13.97 5.70 19.09
N ASP A 59 14.39 6.44 20.10
CA ASP A 59 13.95 6.26 21.46
C ASP A 59 12.70 7.13 21.72
N PHE A 60 11.55 6.49 21.88
CA PHE A 60 10.29 7.17 22.22
C PHE A 60 10.27 7.70 23.66
N GLY A 61 11.08 7.15 24.57
CA GLY A 61 11.16 7.57 25.97
C GLY A 61 11.90 8.90 26.16
N ALA A 62 12.72 9.29 25.19
CA ALA A 62 13.45 10.55 25.21
C ALA A 62 12.57 11.79 24.92
N TYR A 63 11.32 11.59 24.50
CA TYR A 63 10.39 12.67 24.13
C TYR A 63 9.10 12.64 24.96
N GLY A 64 8.51 13.81 25.19
CA GLY A 64 7.24 13.93 25.90
C GLY A 64 6.08 13.29 25.14
N ARG A 65 5.17 12.63 25.86
CA ARG A 65 3.97 11.99 25.31
C ARG A 65 2.73 12.73 25.79
N ARG A 66 1.72 12.84 24.93
CA ARG A 66 0.42 13.45 25.26
C ARG A 66 -0.70 12.74 24.53
N HIS A 67 -1.89 12.74 25.13
CA HIS A 67 -3.10 12.32 24.42
C HIS A 67 -3.53 13.41 23.43
N VAL A 68 -3.93 12.98 22.24
CA VAL A 68 -4.44 13.84 21.17
C VAL A 68 -5.70 13.21 20.58
N ALA A 69 -6.62 14.06 20.11
CA ALA A 69 -7.71 13.66 19.26
C ALA A 69 -7.38 14.04 17.82
N LEU A 70 -7.61 13.14 16.87
CA LEU A 70 -7.37 13.38 15.45
C LEU A 70 -8.72 13.38 14.73
N LYS A 71 -9.08 14.50 14.10
CA LYS A 71 -10.20 14.54 13.17
C LYS A 71 -9.69 14.31 11.76
N ILE A 72 -10.09 13.22 11.14
CA ILE A 72 -9.59 12.79 9.83
C ILE A 72 -10.72 12.64 8.82
N ALA A 73 -10.35 12.87 7.56
CA ALA A 73 -11.20 12.64 6.40
C ALA A 73 -10.53 11.63 5.47
N TYR A 74 -11.33 10.78 4.84
CA TYR A 74 -10.83 9.77 3.90
C TYR A 74 -11.89 9.37 2.87
N LEU A 75 -11.41 8.94 1.71
CA LEU A 75 -12.22 8.32 0.67
C LEU A 75 -12.19 6.81 0.84
N GLY A 76 -13.34 6.20 1.12
CA GLY A 76 -13.45 4.79 1.47
C GLY A 76 -13.54 3.83 0.30
N TRP A 77 -13.69 4.31 -0.94
CA TRP A 77 -14.04 3.48 -2.10
C TRP A 77 -13.06 2.31 -2.33
N GLY A 78 -11.77 2.54 -2.11
CA GLY A 78 -10.72 1.52 -2.26
C GLY A 78 -10.43 0.70 -1.00
N TYR A 79 -11.15 0.91 0.10
CA TYR A 79 -10.80 0.39 1.42
C TYR A 79 -11.89 -0.50 2.01
N GLN A 80 -11.47 -1.46 2.83
CA GLN A 80 -12.36 -2.43 3.49
C GLN A 80 -12.89 -1.90 4.83
N GLY A 81 -13.27 -0.63 4.83
CA GLY A 81 -13.79 0.07 6.00
C GLY A 81 -12.71 0.72 6.86
N PHE A 82 -13.14 1.30 7.97
CA PHE A 82 -12.24 2.03 8.87
C PHE A 82 -11.38 1.09 9.71
N ALA A 83 -12.03 0.19 10.44
CA ALA A 83 -11.39 -0.66 11.45
C ALA A 83 -10.44 -1.70 10.82
N SER A 84 -9.27 -1.90 11.44
CA SER A 84 -8.35 -2.98 11.08
C SER A 84 -9.02 -4.34 11.25
N GLN A 85 -8.72 -5.26 10.34
CA GLN A 85 -9.21 -6.64 10.39
C GLN A 85 -8.02 -7.59 10.16
N GLU A 86 -8.04 -8.78 10.76
CA GLU A 86 -6.91 -9.72 10.69
C GLU A 86 -6.69 -10.30 9.29
N ASN A 87 -7.76 -10.33 8.49
CA ASN A 87 -7.77 -10.87 7.13
C ASN A 87 -7.33 -9.85 6.06
N THR A 88 -7.14 -8.57 6.41
CA THR A 88 -6.82 -7.52 5.41
C THR A 88 -6.03 -6.35 6.00
N SER A 89 -4.98 -5.95 5.30
CA SER A 89 -4.23 -4.72 5.61
C SER A 89 -4.80 -3.49 4.89
N ASN A 90 -5.83 -3.65 4.05
CA ASN A 90 -6.40 -2.57 3.25
C ASN A 90 -7.56 -1.86 3.96
N THR A 91 -7.30 -1.37 5.17
CA THR A 91 -8.24 -0.59 5.98
C THR A 91 -7.66 0.78 6.27
N ILE A 92 -8.52 1.76 6.56
CA ILE A 92 -8.07 3.13 6.83
C ILE A 92 -7.22 3.19 8.09
N GLU A 93 -7.62 2.47 9.15
CA GLU A 93 -6.89 2.41 10.42
C GLU A 93 -5.50 1.81 10.27
N GLU A 94 -5.33 0.75 9.49
CA GLU A 94 -4.01 0.15 9.26
C GLU A 94 -3.07 1.15 8.57
N LYS A 95 -3.57 1.86 7.55
CA LYS A 95 -2.80 2.88 6.84
C LYS A 95 -2.48 4.10 7.71
N LEU A 96 -3.41 4.48 8.59
CA LEU A 96 -3.18 5.53 9.57
C LEU A 96 -2.05 5.16 10.52
N PHE A 97 -2.08 3.95 11.10
CA PHE A 97 -1.03 3.49 12.00
C PHE A 97 0.30 3.27 11.30
N GLU A 98 0.30 2.81 10.06
CA GLU A 98 1.51 2.74 9.23
C GLU A 98 2.16 4.14 9.10
N ALA A 99 1.37 5.18 8.84
CA ALA A 99 1.85 6.55 8.75
C ALA A 99 2.32 7.11 10.12
N LEU A 100 1.59 6.84 11.21
CA LEU A 100 1.95 7.28 12.56
C LEU A 100 3.26 6.64 13.06
N LYS A 101 3.46 5.36 12.74
CA LYS A 101 4.72 4.64 13.03
C LYS A 101 5.87 5.20 12.21
N LYS A 102 5.66 5.40 10.91
CA LYS A 102 6.68 5.97 10.00
C LYS A 102 7.12 7.38 10.42
N THR A 103 6.19 8.18 10.94
CA THR A 103 6.45 9.54 11.44
C THR A 103 6.92 9.58 12.89
N ARG A 104 7.08 8.42 13.55
CA ARG A 104 7.54 8.28 14.94
C ARG A 104 6.64 9.01 15.96
N LEU A 105 5.35 9.16 15.64
CA LEU A 105 4.36 9.73 16.55
C LEU A 105 3.80 8.70 17.52
N VAL A 106 3.76 7.43 17.08
CA VAL A 106 3.28 6.30 17.87
C VAL A 106 4.24 5.13 17.69
N ASP A 107 4.52 4.44 18.79
CA ASP A 107 5.34 3.22 18.81
C ASP A 107 4.50 2.01 18.35
N ASP A 108 3.48 1.65 19.13
CA ASP A 108 2.54 0.60 18.74
C ASP A 108 1.07 0.98 19.00
N ARG A 109 0.16 0.36 18.25
CA ARG A 109 -1.28 0.56 18.40
C ARG A 109 -1.78 0.07 19.77
N GLN A 110 -1.28 -1.06 20.26
CA GLN A 110 -1.73 -1.65 21.52
C GLN A 110 -1.27 -0.84 22.74
N THR A 111 -0.12 -0.19 22.65
CA THR A 111 0.49 0.56 23.76
C THR A 111 0.14 2.05 23.77
N SER A 112 -0.54 2.55 22.74
CA SER A 112 -0.85 3.98 22.57
C SER A 112 -2.20 4.43 23.16
N ASN A 113 -2.93 3.53 23.82
CA ASN A 113 -4.27 3.80 24.35
C ASN A 113 -5.21 4.42 23.28
N TYR A 114 -5.21 3.79 22.12
CA TYR A 114 -5.94 4.26 20.95
C TYR A 114 -7.43 3.92 21.03
N HIS A 115 -8.26 4.91 20.72
CA HIS A 115 -9.71 4.79 20.62
C HIS A 115 -10.20 5.38 19.30
N ARG A 116 -11.39 4.92 18.86
CA ARG A 116 -12.09 5.38 17.66
C ARG A 116 -13.55 5.67 18.01
N CYS A 117 -14.13 6.73 17.47
CA CYS A 117 -15.53 7.08 17.73
C CYS A 117 -16.52 6.26 16.89
N GLY A 118 -16.11 5.77 15.71
CA GLY A 118 -17.00 5.02 14.83
C GLY A 118 -16.29 3.97 14.00
N ARG A 119 -17.01 2.92 13.61
CA ARG A 119 -16.62 2.03 12.52
C ARG A 119 -17.32 2.50 11.25
N THR A 120 -16.69 2.30 10.10
CA THR A 120 -17.36 2.44 8.80
C THR A 120 -17.21 1.16 8.02
N ASP A 121 -18.23 0.81 7.25
CA ASP A 121 -18.22 -0.35 6.37
C ASP A 121 -17.33 -0.13 5.14
N LYS A 122 -17.10 -1.21 4.39
CA LYS A 122 -16.34 -1.20 3.14
C LYS A 122 -16.93 -0.19 2.16
N GLY A 123 -16.07 0.61 1.52
CA GLY A 123 -16.49 1.61 0.55
C GLY A 123 -17.00 2.94 1.14
N VAL A 124 -17.29 3.00 2.44
CA VAL A 124 -17.86 4.20 3.08
C VAL A 124 -16.77 5.26 3.30
N SER A 125 -17.04 6.48 2.84
CA SER A 125 -16.16 7.65 3.04
C SER A 125 -16.60 8.45 4.27
N ALA A 126 -15.67 9.16 4.90
CA ALA A 126 -15.96 10.01 6.05
C ALA A 126 -15.20 11.32 5.97
N PHE A 127 -15.84 12.41 6.43
CA PHE A 127 -15.23 13.75 6.44
C PHE A 127 -14.78 14.19 7.84
N GLY A 128 -15.21 13.49 8.89
CA GLY A 128 -14.96 13.90 10.28
C GLY A 128 -14.90 12.73 11.24
N GLN A 129 -14.22 11.66 10.84
CA GLN A 129 -13.95 10.56 11.75
C GLN A 129 -13.00 11.03 12.87
N VAL A 130 -13.27 10.61 14.09
CA VAL A 130 -12.47 10.91 15.29
C VAL A 130 -12.07 9.60 15.98
#